data_AF-A0A1G0CGE9-F1
#
_entry.id   AF-A0A1G0CGE9-F1
#
_cell.length_a   1.000
_cell.length_b   1.000
_cell.length_c   1.000
_cell.angle_alpha   90.00
_cell.angle_beta   90.00
_cell.angle_gamma   90.00
#
_symmetry.space_group_name_H-M   'P 1'
#
loop_
_entity.id
_entity.type
_entity.pdbx_description
1 polymer ?
#
loop_
_entity_poly.entity_id
_entity_poly.type
_entity_poly.pdbx_seq_one_letter_code
_entity_poly.pdbx_strand_id
1 'polypeptide(L)' 'MEDSNNTGKIVVALLVGVAIGGALGVLFAPDKGSVTRRKLLSRGEDLKDAVSDKLTGMMDHAEEKVEEGQKKIEGKHA' A
#
# COMPACT_ATOMS: atom_id res chain seq x y z
N MET A 1 21.78 -19.23 7.15
CA MET A 1 21.08 -17.93 7.22
C MET A 1 19.95 -18.06 6.21
N GLU A 2 18.84 -18.69 6.63
CA GLU A 2 17.84 -19.23 5.69
C GLU A 2 16.53 -18.43 5.65
N ASP A 3 16.36 -17.37 6.46
CA ASP A 3 15.10 -16.59 6.51
C ASP A 3 15.12 -15.30 5.66
N SER A 4 16.28 -14.93 5.12
CA SER A 4 16.48 -13.73 4.29
C SER A 4 16.08 -13.91 2.83
N ASN A 5 16.00 -15.15 2.35
CA ASN A 5 15.70 -15.46 0.95
C ASN A 5 14.21 -15.25 0.59
N ASN A 6 13.28 -15.47 1.51
CA ASN A 6 11.85 -15.32 1.28
C ASN A 6 11.37 -13.90 1.60
N THR A 7 11.81 -13.33 2.73
CA THR A 7 11.57 -11.92 3.05
C THR A 7 12.18 -11.00 1.99
N GLY A 8 13.40 -11.30 1.53
CA GLY A 8 14.04 -10.56 0.44
C GLY A 8 13.24 -10.63 -0.87
N LYS A 9 12.73 -11.82 -1.24
CA LYS A 9 11.84 -11.97 -2.41
C LYS A 9 10.53 -11.20 -2.27
N ILE A 10 9.92 -11.19 -1.08
CA ILE A 10 8.67 -10.45 -0.82
C ILE A 10 8.90 -8.95 -0.92
N VAL A 11 9.98 -8.43 -0.33
CA VAL A 11 10.33 -7.00 -0.43
C VAL A 11 10.57 -6.61 -1.89
N VAL A 12 11.31 -7.43 -2.65
CA VAL A 12 11.53 -7.19 -4.09
C VAL A 12 10.20 -7.21 -4.86
N ALA A 13 9.32 -8.18 -4.61
CA ALA A 13 8.03 -8.27 -5.27
C ALA A 13 7.14 -7.05 -4.97
N LEU A 14 7.10 -6.58 -3.72
CA LEU A 14 6.36 -5.36 -3.35
C LEU A 14 6.93 -4.12 -4.03
N LEU A 15 8.26 -3.95 -4.04
CA LEU A 15 8.90 -2.81 -4.72
C LEU A 15 8.60 -2.80 -6.22
N VAL A 16 8.65 -3.96 -6.87
CA VAL A 16 8.26 -4.12 -8.29
C VAL A 16 6.78 -3.75 -8.48
N GLY A 17 5.90 -4.24 -7.59
CA GLY A 17 4.48 -3.90 -7.62
C GLY A 17 4.21 -2.40 -7.47
N VAL A 18 4.87 -1.75 -6.50
CA VAL A 18 4.78 -0.29 -6.29
C VAL A 18 5.36 0.48 -7.47
N ALA A 19 6.47 0.03 -8.05
CA ALA A 19 7.06 0.70 -9.22
C ALA A 19 6.12 0.63 -10.44
N ILE A 20 5.58 -0.55 -10.76
CA ILE A 20 4.63 -0.73 -11.87
C ILE A 20 3.34 0.05 -11.59
N GLY A 21 2.77 -0.08 -10.38
CA GLY A 21 1.56 0.62 -9.98
C GLY A 21 1.73 2.14 -9.95
N GLY A 22 2.86 2.63 -9.48
CA GLY A 22 3.21 4.05 -9.48
C GLY A 22 3.43 4.59 -10.89
N ALA A 23 4.12 3.85 -11.76
CA ALA A 23 4.31 4.22 -13.15
C ALA A 23 2.97 4.32 -13.90
N LEU A 24 2.12 3.31 -13.75
CA LEU A 24 0.77 3.32 -14.33
C LEU A 24 -0.10 4.43 -13.71
N GLY A 25 -0.04 4.63 -12.39
CA GLY A 25 -0.80 5.68 -11.70
C GLY A 25 -0.43 7.08 -12.17
N VAL A 26 0.87 7.36 -12.32
CA VAL A 26 1.36 8.64 -12.86
C VAL A 26 1.02 8.79 -14.35
N LEU A 27 1.05 7.70 -15.12
CA LEU A 27 0.71 7.73 -16.55
C LEU A 27 -0.79 8.00 -16.77
N PHE A 28 -1.66 7.34 -15.99
CA PHE A 28 -3.11 7.53 -16.08
C PHE A 28 -3.58 8.86 -15.47
N ALA A 29 -2.91 9.36 -14.43
CA ALA A 29 -3.26 10.59 -13.75
C ALA A 29 -2.02 11.49 -13.52
N PRO A 30 -1.48 12.13 -14.57
CA PRO A 30 -0.33 13.02 -14.43
C PRO A 30 -0.74 14.39 -13.91
N ASP A 31 -0.19 14.78 -12.77
CA ASP A 31 -0.14 16.18 -12.36
C ASP A 31 0.88 16.96 -13.21
N LYS A 32 0.68 18.27 -13.32
CA LYS A 32 1.69 19.16 -13.92
C LYS A 32 3.00 19.04 -13.15
N GLY A 33 4.13 18.88 -13.84
CA GLY A 33 5.44 18.68 -13.19
C GLY A 33 5.84 19.80 -12.21
N SER A 34 5.43 21.04 -12.46
CA SER A 34 5.62 22.17 -11.54
C SER A 34 4.87 21.99 -10.21
N VAL A 35 3.70 21.39 -10.26
CA VAL A 35 2.87 21.05 -9.08
C VAL A 35 3.51 19.89 -8.34
N THR A 36 3.97 18.84 -9.03
CA THR A 36 4.65 17.70 -8.40
C THR A 36 5.91 18.12 -7.64
N ARG A 37 6.76 18.96 -8.26
CA ARG A 37 7.96 19.50 -7.59
C ARG A 37 7.59 20.32 -6.36
N ARG A 38 6.56 21.18 -6.45
CA ARG A 38 6.08 21.97 -5.30
C ARG A 38 5.51 21.08 -4.19
N LYS A 39 4.72 20.05 -4.54
CA LYS A 39 4.17 19.07 -3.57
C LYS A 39 5.30 18.32 -2.86
N LEU A 40 6.35 17.91 -3.58
CA LEU A 40 7.48 17.20 -2.99
C LEU A 40 8.26 18.06 -1.98
N LEU A 41 8.43 19.35 -2.29
CA LEU A 41 9.11 20.30 -1.40
C LEU A 41 8.27 20.69 -0.18
N SER A 42 6.95 20.79 -0.34
CA SER A 42 6.06 21.36 0.67
C SER A 42 5.31 20.34 1.51
N ARG A 43 5.13 19.10 1.03
CA ARG A 43 4.20 18.12 1.62
C ARG A 43 4.85 16.79 1.96
N GLY A 44 6.19 16.70 1.97
CA GLY A 44 6.87 15.43 2.24
C GLY A 44 6.53 14.85 3.62
N GLU A 45 6.53 15.70 4.65
CA GLU A 45 6.19 15.32 6.02
C GLU A 45 4.67 15.10 6.18
N ASP A 46 3.85 16.06 5.73
CA ASP A 46 2.38 15.95 5.75
C ASP A 46 1.86 14.68 5.04
N LEU A 47 2.51 14.28 3.94
CA LEU A 47 2.12 13.11 3.18
C LEU A 47 2.38 11.83 3.97
N LYS A 48 3.49 11.77 4.72
CA LYS A 48 3.79 10.61 5.56
C LYS A 48 2.75 10.45 6.65
N ASP A 49 2.44 11.52 7.38
CA ASP A 49 1.47 11.47 8.47
C ASP A 49 0.07 11.14 7.95
N ALA A 50 -0.36 11.78 6.86
CA ALA A 50 -1.66 11.50 6.25
C ALA A 50 -1.77 10.07 5.69
N VAL A 51 -0.67 9.51 5.16
CA VAL A 51 -0.62 8.13 4.68
C VAL A 51 -0.64 7.16 5.85
N SER A 52 0.15 7.40 6.91
CA SER A 52 0.15 6.56 8.12
C SER A 52 -1.24 6.51 8.76
N ASP A 53 -1.90 7.65 8.97
CA ASP A 53 -3.23 7.68 9.59
C ASP A 53 -4.28 6.95 8.73
N LYS A 54 -4.24 7.15 7.40
CA LYS A 54 -5.14 6.45 6.48
C LYS A 54 -4.86 4.96 6.42
N LEU A 55 -3.59 4.55 6.44
CA LEU A 55 -3.21 3.14 6.41
C LEU A 55 -3.63 2.42 7.67
N THR A 56 -3.46 3.04 8.85
CA THR A 56 -3.92 2.48 10.12
C THR A 56 -5.43 2.22 10.08
N GLY A 57 -6.24 3.23 9.72
CA GLY A 57 -7.69 3.03 9.60
C GLY A 57 -8.09 2.03 8.51
N MET A 58 -7.34 1.94 7.41
CA MET A 58 -7.58 0.93 6.38
C MET A 58 -7.22 -0.48 6.84
N MET A 59 -6.16 -0.65 7.63
CA MET A 59 -5.78 -1.94 8.21
C MET A 59 -6.85 -2.41 9.19
N ASP A 60 -7.36 -1.53 10.06
CA ASP A 60 -8.43 -1.87 11.01
C ASP A 60 -9.69 -2.38 10.28
N HIS A 61 -10.12 -1.68 9.22
CA HIS A 61 -11.25 -2.11 8.41
C HIS A 61 -10.96 -3.35 7.54
N ALA A 62 -9.71 -3.56 7.15
CA ALA A 62 -9.31 -4.74 6.41
C ALA A 62 -9.31 -5.98 7.31
N GLU A 63 -8.81 -5.88 8.54
CA GLU A 63 -8.84 -6.96 9.53
C GLU A 63 -10.29 -7.36 9.85
N GLU A 64 -11.18 -6.40 10.10
CA GLU A 64 -12.61 -6.67 10.35
C GLU A 64 -13.26 -7.46 9.19
N LYS A 65 -13.01 -7.03 7.94
CA LYS A 65 -13.56 -7.70 6.75
C LYS A 65 -12.92 -9.04 6.44
N VAL A 66 -11.63 -9.19 6.74
CA VAL A 66 -10.91 -10.46 6.59
C VAL A 66 -11.43 -11.46 7.63
N GLU A 67 -11.66 -11.03 8.87
CA GLU A 67 -12.19 -11.88 9.93
C GLU A 67 -13.66 -12.28 9.66
N GLU A 68 -14.51 -11.35 9.20
CA GLU A 68 -15.87 -11.68 8.74
C GLU A 68 -15.84 -12.65 7.54
N GLY A 69 -14.95 -12.41 6.59
CA GLY A 69 -14.75 -13.28 5.43
C GLY A 69 -14.30 -14.68 5.84
N GLN A 70 -13.35 -14.78 6.77
CA GLN A 70 -12.88 -16.06 7.31
C GLN A 70 -13.98 -16.80 8.06
N LYS A 71 -14.70 -16.14 8.98
CA LYS A 71 -15.85 -16.74 9.69
C LYS A 71 -16.93 -17.24 8.73
N LYS A 72 -17.17 -16.52 7.63
CA LYS A 72 -18.14 -16.90 6.60
C LYS A 72 -17.66 -18.05 5.70
N ILE A 73 -16.35 -18.21 5.53
CA ILE A 73 -15.75 -19.33 4.80
C ILE A 73 -15.71 -20.59 5.69
N GLU A 74 -15.37 -20.44 6.97
CA GLU A 74 -15.35 -21.53 7.95
C GLU A 74 -16.77 -22.03 8.27
N GLY A 75 -17.75 -21.14 8.43
CA GLY A 75 -19.14 -21.50 8.72
C GLY A 75 -19.91 -22.13 7.54
N LYS A 76 -19.34 -22.15 6.32
CA LYS A 76 -19.97 -22.75 5.13
C LYS A 76 -19.42 -24.14 4.79
N HIS A 77 -18.46 -24.64 5.57
CA HIS A 77 -17.86 -25.97 5.42
C HIS A 77 -18.18 -26.95 6.56
N ALA A 78 -19.06 -26.58 7.49
CA ALA A 78 -19.64 -27.47 8.50
C ALA A 78 -21.06 -27.92 8.10
#